data_AF-A0A2N2YWY7-F1
#
_entry.id   AF-A0A2N2YWY7-F1
#
_cell.length_a   1.000
_cell.length_b   1.000
_cell.length_c   1.000
_cell.angle_alpha   90.00
_cell.angle_beta   90.00
_cell.angle_gamma   90.00
#
_symmetry.space_group_name_H-M   'P 1'
#
loop_
_entity.id
_entity.type
_entity.pdbx_description
1 polymer ?
#
loop_
_entity_poly.entity_id
_entity_poly.type
_entity_poly.pdbx_seq_one_letter_code
_entity_poly.pdbx_strand_id
1 'polypeptide(L)'
;SLFWKPKSKFFKPQFALVQNVAFGDYKPKAMHVFPDNQHKTLSKGYFESGLLINGMLSNPIYSLGLGAYYRWGNYSLPTWKENFALKLTLSTNF
;
A
#
# COMPACT_ATOMS: atom_id res chain seq x y z
N SER A 1 15.08 26.87 -13.78
CA SER A 1 15.22 25.49 -13.25
C SER A 1 14.88 24.52 -14.36
N LEU A 2 15.90 23.83 -14.85
CA LEU A 2 15.97 23.07 -16.09
C LEU A 2 15.93 21.59 -15.76
N PHE A 3 14.74 21.05 -15.50
CA PHE A 3 14.57 19.61 -15.34
C PHE A 3 13.49 19.13 -16.29
N TRP A 4 13.95 18.38 -17.29
CA TRP A 4 13.26 17.47 -18.20
C TRP A 4 11.78 17.24 -17.84
N LYS A 5 10.89 18.10 -18.34
CA LYS A 5 9.45 17.81 -18.35
C LYS A 5 9.17 16.87 -19.54
N PRO A 6 8.70 15.63 -19.33
CA PRO A 6 8.22 14.82 -20.44
C PRO A 6 7.11 15.60 -21.17
N LYS A 7 7.28 15.80 -22.49
CA LYS A 7 6.32 16.54 -23.35
C LYS A 7 4.95 15.82 -23.48
N SER A 8 4.82 14.59 -23.00
CA SER A 8 3.58 13.82 -23.06
C SER A 8 2.58 14.26 -21.99
N LYS A 9 1.37 14.66 -22.39
CA LYS A 9 0.25 14.88 -21.45
C LYS A 9 -0.24 13.59 -20.83
N PHE A 10 0.02 12.44 -21.48
CA PHE A 10 -0.55 11.14 -21.13
C PHE A 10 0.37 10.23 -20.32
N PHE A 11 1.68 10.51 -20.33
CA PHE A 11 2.69 9.72 -19.62
C PHE A 11 3.55 10.62 -18.74
N LYS A 12 3.23 10.62 -17.45
CA LYS A 12 3.92 11.43 -16.43
C LYS A 12 4.23 10.54 -15.24
N PRO A 13 5.22 9.64 -15.35
CA PRO A 13 5.55 8.72 -14.28
C PRO A 13 5.95 9.50 -13.03
N GLN A 14 5.23 9.24 -11.93
CA GLN A 14 5.51 9.80 -10.62
C GLN A 14 5.86 8.66 -9.68
N PHE A 15 7.11 8.65 -9.23
CA PHE A 15 7.58 7.69 -8.25
C PHE A 15 7.24 8.19 -6.85
N ALA A 16 6.66 7.33 -6.03
CA ALA A 16 6.37 7.60 -4.63
C ALA A 16 6.85 6.43 -3.77
N LEU A 17 7.61 6.75 -2.73
CA LEU A 17 7.95 5.82 -1.67
C LEU A 17 6.88 5.93 -0.59
N VAL A 18 6.28 4.81 -0.20
CA VAL A 18 5.22 4.74 0.80
C VAL A 18 5.67 3.85 1.94
N GLN A 19 5.50 4.34 3.16
CA GLN A 19 5.67 3.55 4.38
C GLN A 19 4.36 3.58 5.14
N ASN A 20 3.70 2.43 5.22
CA ASN A 20 2.49 2.24 6.00
C ASN A 20 2.86 1.66 7.36
N VAL A 21 2.33 2.29 8.41
CA VAL A 21 2.50 1.84 9.78
C VAL A 21 1.14 1.85 10.47
N ALA A 22 0.77 0.76 11.11
CA ALA A 22 -0.48 0.66 11.86
C ALA A 22 -0.26 0.02 13.23
N PHE A 23 -0.80 0.63 14.27
CA PHE A 23 -0.81 0.10 15.63
C PHE A 23 -2.26 0.01 16.11
N GLY A 24 -2.61 -1.08 16.79
CA GLY A 24 -3.95 -1.26 17.28
C GLY A 24 -4.02 -2.35 18.33
N ASP A 25 -4.67 -2.04 19.45
CA ASP A 25 -4.97 -3.00 20.48
C ASP A 25 -6.42 -3.46 20.37
N TYR A 26 -6.68 -4.74 20.62
CA TYR A 26 -8.02 -5.31 20.57
C TYR A 26 -8.44 -5.73 21.96
N LYS A 27 -9.48 -5.07 22.49
CA LYS A 27 -10.12 -5.45 23.75
C LYS A 27 -11.30 -6.38 23.46
N PRO A 28 -11.25 -7.65 23.87
CA PRO A 28 -12.35 -8.59 23.62
C PRO A 28 -13.63 -8.11 24.32
N LYS A 29 -14.73 -7.99 23.56
CA LYS A 29 -16.07 -7.79 24.12
C LYS A 29 -16.77 -9.14 24.21
N ALA A 30 -17.48 -9.39 25.31
CA ALA A 30 -18.10 -10.68 25.64
C ALA A 30 -19.06 -11.27 24.58
N MET A 31 -19.50 -10.48 23.60
CA MET A 31 -20.42 -10.92 22.54
C MET A 31 -19.73 -11.43 21.26
N HIS A 32 -18.41 -11.32 21.14
CA HIS A 32 -17.68 -11.85 19.99
C HIS A 32 -16.87 -13.09 20.39
N VAL A 33 -17.49 -14.26 20.25
CA VAL A 33 -16.81 -15.55 20.39
C VAL A 33 -16.12 -15.85 19.06
N PHE A 34 -14.81 -15.60 18.99
CA PHE A 34 -14.00 -16.08 17.88
C PHE A 34 -13.52 -17.50 18.22
N PRO A 35 -13.61 -18.47 17.29
CA PRO A 35 -13.06 -19.79 17.52
C PRO A 35 -11.54 -19.71 17.66
N ASP A 36 -11.02 -20.33 18.72
CA ASP A 36 -9.61 -20.60 19.02
C ASP A 36 -8.61 -19.46 18.79
N ASN A 37 -8.40 -18.59 19.78
CA ASN A 37 -7.17 -17.81 20.00
C ASN A 37 -6.61 -17.00 18.80
N GLN A 38 -7.38 -16.83 17.71
CA GLN A 38 -6.95 -16.20 16.46
C GLN A 38 -7.24 -14.69 16.44
N HIS A 39 -7.15 -14.04 17.59
CA HIS A 39 -7.22 -12.58 17.65
C HIS A 39 -5.94 -12.00 17.06
N LYS A 40 -5.94 -11.74 15.75
CA LYS A 40 -4.89 -10.98 15.07
C LYS A 40 -4.99 -9.51 15.49
N THR A 41 -4.45 -9.21 16.66
CA THR A 41 -4.28 -7.83 17.12
C THR A 41 -3.13 -7.19 16.35
N LEU A 42 -3.11 -5.86 16.22
CA LEU A 42 -2.02 -5.09 15.61
C LEU A 42 -1.08 -4.50 16.68
N SER A 43 -1.07 -5.13 17.87
CA SER A 43 -0.39 -4.66 19.08
C SER A 43 1.13 -4.55 18.92
N LYS A 44 1.73 -5.39 18.07
CA LYS A 44 3.18 -5.39 17.80
C LYS A 44 3.62 -4.42 16.70
N GLY A 45 2.69 -3.66 16.12
CA GLY A 45 2.94 -2.76 15.00
C GLY A 45 3.04 -3.47 13.66
N TYR A 46 2.17 -3.07 12.73
CA TYR A 46 2.18 -3.50 11.33
C TYR A 46 3.01 -2.54 10.50
N PHE A 47 3.97 -3.07 9.75
CA PHE A 47 4.85 -2.31 8.88
C PHE A 47 4.78 -2.85 7.45
N GLU A 48 4.57 -1.94 6.50
CA GLU A 48 4.58 -2.25 5.07
C GLU A 48 5.27 -1.11 4.33
N SER A 49 6.31 -1.43 3.57
CA SER A 49 6.98 -0.49 2.67
C SER A 49 6.51 -0.74 1.25
N GLY A 50 6.38 0.30 0.44
CA GLY A 50 5.99 0.16 -0.95
C GLY A 50 6.57 1.23 -1.85
N LEU A 51 6.73 0.85 -3.11
CA LEU A 51 7.11 1.73 -4.21
C LEU A 51 5.94 1.83 -5.16
N LEU A 52 5.49 3.04 -5.41
CA LEU A 52 4.40 3.34 -6.33
C LEU A 52 4.95 4.10 -7.52
N ILE A 53 4.37 3.82 -8.67
CA ILE A 53 4.60 4.51 -9.92
C ILE A 53 3.23 4.91 -10.45
N ASN A 54 2.86 6.16 -10.22
CA ASN A 54 1.61 6.76 -10.70
C ASN A 54 1.83 7.42 -12.07
N GLY A 55 0.74 7.79 -12.75
CA GLY A 55 0.85 8.53 -14.02
C GLY A 55 1.39 7.71 -15.18
N MET A 56 1.31 6.37 -15.10
CA MET A 56 1.63 5.47 -16.21
C MET A 56 0.64 5.61 -17.36
N LEU A 57 -0.63 5.85 -17.05
CA LEU A 57 -1.64 6.25 -18.02
C LEU A 57 -2.43 7.40 -17.41
N SER A 58 -2.21 8.60 -17.91
CA SER A 58 -2.85 9.81 -17.38
C SER A 58 -3.78 10.41 -18.42
N ASN A 59 -5.07 10.45 -18.12
CA ASN A 59 -6.06 11.20 -18.86
C ASN A 59 -6.51 12.41 -18.03
N PRO A 60 -7.20 13.39 -18.62
CA PRO A 60 -7.72 14.55 -17.89
C PRO A 60 -8.65 14.19 -16.71
N ILE A 61 -9.28 13.02 -16.74
CA ILE A 61 -10.27 12.59 -15.74
C ILE A 61 -9.67 11.63 -14.70
N TYR A 62 -8.71 10.79 -15.11
CA TYR A 62 -8.14 9.75 -14.25
C TYR A 62 -6.68 9.48 -14.58
N SER A 63 -5.96 8.92 -13.62
CA SER A 63 -4.59 8.45 -13.74
C SER A 63 -4.46 7.06 -13.14
N LEU A 64 -3.88 6.14 -13.91
CA LEU A 64 -3.52 4.82 -13.45
C LEU A 64 -2.07 4.76 -12.99
N GLY A 65 -1.83 3.95 -11.96
CA GLY A 65 -0.52 3.60 -11.47
C GLY A 65 -0.45 2.16 -10.99
N LEU A 66 0.77 1.75 -10.65
CA LEU A 66 1.10 0.46 -10.08
C LEU A 66 1.94 0.67 -8.82
N GLY A 67 1.69 -0.16 -7.81
CA GLY A 67 2.47 -0.16 -6.57
C GLY A 67 2.91 -1.57 -6.20
N ALA A 68 4.18 -1.71 -5.86
CA ALA A 68 4.73 -2.91 -5.25
C ALA A 68 4.91 -2.65 -3.75
N TYR A 69 4.35 -3.51 -2.91
CA TYR A 69 4.39 -3.41 -1.47
C TYR A 69 5.02 -4.66 -0.88
N TYR A 70 5.73 -4.49 0.22
CA TYR A 70 6.35 -5.55 0.98
C TYR A 70 6.08 -5.34 2.47
N ARG A 71 5.47 -6.35 3.08
CA ARG A 71 5.21 -6.40 4.52
C ARG A 71 6.41 -6.99 5.25
N TRP A 72 6.79 -6.36 6.36
CA TRP A 72 7.89 -6.84 7.19
C TRP A 72 7.61 -6.58 8.68
N GLY A 73 8.47 -7.12 9.54
CA GLY A 73 8.34 -7.02 11.00
C GLY A 73 7.44 -8.10 11.61
N ASN A 74 6.83 -7.80 12.76
CA ASN A 74 6.15 -8.80 13.60
C ASN A 74 4.92 -9.46 12.96
N TYR A 75 4.39 -8.90 11.87
CA TYR A 75 3.27 -9.44 11.11
C TYR A 75 3.66 -9.95 9.71
N SER A 76 4.94 -10.23 9.48
CA SER A 76 5.37 -10.91 8.25
C SER A 76 4.85 -12.35 8.22
N LEU A 77 4.38 -12.78 7.06
CA LEU A 77 3.99 -14.16 6.79
C LEU A 77 5.21 -15.07 6.59
N PRO A 78 5.07 -16.41 6.70
CA PRO A 78 6.21 -17.34 6.66
C PRO A 78 6.99 -17.29 5.34
N THR A 79 6.34 -16.99 4.23
CA THR A 79 6.97 -16.98 2.90
C THR A 79 7.12 -15.58 2.35
N TRP A 80 8.21 -15.33 1.61
CA TRP A 80 8.47 -14.00 1.04
C TRP A 80 7.36 -13.56 0.08
N LYS A 81 6.80 -14.50 -0.70
CA LYS A 81 5.77 -14.25 -1.71
C LYS A 81 4.47 -13.77 -1.08
N GLU A 82 4.11 -14.31 0.09
CA GLU A 82 2.94 -13.88 0.84
C GLU A 82 3.08 -12.48 1.43
N ASN A 83 4.31 -12.02 1.65
CA ASN A 83 4.59 -10.66 2.11
C ASN A 83 4.65 -9.63 0.98
N PHE A 84 4.71 -10.08 -0.27
CA PHE A 84 4.76 -9.22 -1.45
C PHE A 84 3.36 -9.01 -2.03
N ALA A 85 3.00 -7.76 -2.28
CA ALA A 85 1.71 -7.39 -2.86
C ALA A 85 1.87 -6.40 -4.01
N LEU A 86 1.31 -6.73 -5.17
CA LEU A 86 1.13 -5.79 -6.28
C LEU A 86 -0.26 -5.16 -6.19
N LYS A 87 -0.33 -3.83 -6.26
CA LYS A 87 -1.57 -3.06 -6.18
C LYS A 87 -1.70 -2.17 -7.42
N LEU A 88 -2.90 -2.12 -7.99
CA LEU A 88 -3.28 -1.15 -9.02
C LEU A 88 -3.78 0.12 -8.32
N THR A 89 -3.34 1.29 -8.75
CA THR A 89 -3.83 2.57 -8.25
C THR A 89 -4.63 3.29 -9.33
N LEU A 90 -5.79 3.82 -8.95
CA LEU A 90 -6.61 4.70 -9.78
C LEU A 90 -6.79 6.01 -9.02
N SER A 91 -6.26 7.08 -9.58
CA SER A 91 -6.41 8.44 -9.07
C SER A 91 -7.30 9.23 -10.00
N THR A 92 -8.19 10.05 -9.48
CA THR A 92 -9.05 10.92 -10.27
C THR A 92 -8.51 12.35 -10.26
N ASN A 93 -8.52 13.03 -11.42
CA ASN A 93 -7.95 14.37 -11.60
C ASN A 93 -9.05 15.44 -11.75
N PHE A 94 -10.04 15.44 -10.86
CA PHE A 94 -11.09 16.48 -10.83
C PHE A 94 -10.73 17.61 -9.87
#